data_AF-A0A958ANG2-F1
#
_entry.id   AF-A0A958ANG2-F1
#
_cell.length_a   1.000
_cell.length_b   1.000
_cell.length_c   1.000
_cell.angle_alpha   90.00
_cell.angle_beta   90.00
_cell.angle_gamma   90.00
#
_symmetry.space_group_name_H-M   'P 1'
#
loop_
_entity.id
_entity.type
_entity.pdbx_description
1 polymer ?
#
loop_
_entity_poly.entity_id
_entity_poly.type
_entity_poly.pdbx_seq_one_letter_code
_entity_poly.pdbx_strand_id
1 'polypeptide(L)' 'VLDDDDTMLAYLYNGEPLEPDHGYPLRLLVPKKYFWKSAKWIRGIEFMQGDRPGFWERNGYHMEGDPWREERFGW' A
#
# COMPACT_ATOMS: atom_id res chain seq x y z
N VAL A 1 7.84 -7.05 1.56
CA VAL A 1 7.33 -6.14 0.49
C VAL A 1 6.97 -4.76 1.01
N LEU A 2 6.35 -4.66 2.20
CA LEU A 2 5.85 -3.38 2.76
C LEU A 2 6.64 -2.94 4.01
N ASP A 3 7.87 -3.41 4.14
CA ASP A 3 8.71 -3.38 5.35
C ASP A 3 9.93 -2.45 5.22
N ASP A 4 9.92 -1.55 4.22
CA ASP A 4 10.96 -0.55 4.02
C ASP A 4 10.83 0.61 5.03
N ASP A 5 11.95 1.25 5.37
CA ASP A 5 12.07 2.24 6.46
C ASP A 5 11.18 3.48 6.27
N ASP A 6 10.82 3.80 5.03
CA ASP A 6 9.97 4.94 4.65
C ASP A 6 8.48 4.56 4.49
N THR A 7 8.11 3.31 4.78
CA THR A 7 6.71 2.89 4.82
C THR A 7 6.04 3.41 6.08
N MET A 8 4.87 4.03 5.94
CA MET A 8 4.23 4.72 7.05
C MET A 8 2.71 4.53 7.11
N LEU A 9 2.19 4.57 8.34
CA LEU A 9 0.78 4.81 8.61
C LEU A 9 0.56 6.32 8.73
N ALA A 10 -0.08 6.90 7.73
CA ALA A 10 -0.33 8.33 7.67
C ALA A 10 -1.76 8.65 8.13
N TYR A 11 -1.90 9.64 9.01
CA TYR A 11 -3.17 10.21 9.46
C TYR A 11 -3.27 11.73 9.18
N LEU A 12 -2.19 12.34 8.70
CA LEU A 12 -2.14 13.73 8.26
C LEU A 12 -1.64 13.85 6.82
N TYR A 13 -2.04 14.92 6.14
CA TYR A 13 -1.48 15.38 4.88
C TYR A 13 -1.37 16.91 4.91
N ASN A 14 -0.17 17.43 4.65
CA ASN A 14 0.13 18.86 4.76
C ASN A 14 -0.25 19.49 6.13
N GLY A 15 -0.07 18.73 7.21
CA GLY A 15 -0.36 19.17 8.58
C GLY A 15 -1.83 19.04 9.00
N GLU A 16 -2.73 18.76 8.07
CA GLU A 16 -4.16 18.60 8.33
C GLU A 16 -4.58 17.12 8.35
N PRO A 17 -5.67 16.75 9.05
CA PRO A 17 -6.26 15.42 8.94
C PRO A 17 -6.53 15.02 7.49
N LEU A 18 -6.36 13.75 7.16
CA LEU A 18 -6.70 13.26 5.82
C LEU A 18 -8.15 13.60 5.46
N GLU A 19 -8.38 13.96 4.20
CA GLU A 19 -9.73 13.97 3.64
C GLU A 19 -10.22 12.52 3.44
N PRO A 20 -11.55 12.27 3.39
CA PRO A 20 -12.10 10.93 3.14
C PRO A 20 -11.52 10.24 1.91
N ASP A 21 -11.36 10.99 0.81
CA ASP A 21 -10.80 10.47 -0.46
C ASP A 21 -9.31 10.12 -0.34
N HIS A 22 -8.59 10.77 0.57
CA HIS A 22 -7.19 10.48 0.88
C HIS A 22 -7.01 9.34 1.88
N GLY A 23 -8.08 8.82 2.48
CA GLY A 23 -8.03 7.64 3.33
C GLY A 23 -8.27 7.89 4.82
N TYR A 24 -8.94 8.98 5.19
CA TYR A 24 -9.33 9.25 6.58
C TYR A 24 -10.00 8.03 7.26
N PRO A 25 -9.68 7.69 8.51
CA PRO A 25 -8.75 8.39 9.41
C PRO A 25 -7.29 7.96 9.29
N LEU A 26 -7.01 6.87 8.57
CA LEU A 26 -5.69 6.26 8.52
C LEU A 26 -5.48 5.52 7.20
N ARG A 27 -4.33 5.74 6.57
CA ARG A 27 -3.89 5.01 5.38
C ARG A 27 -2.48 4.44 5.55
N LEU A 28 -2.17 3.44 4.72
CA LEU A 28 -0.81 3.00 4.44
C LEU A 28 -0.27 3.89 3.32
N LEU A 29 1.00 4.25 3.44
CA LEU A 29 1.78 4.84 2.37
C LEU A 29 3.08 4.05 2.22
N VAL A 30 3.29 3.50 1.02
CA VAL A 30 4.49 2.75 0.64
C VAL A 30 5.11 3.51 -0.54
N PRO A 31 6.03 4.47 -0.28
CA PRO A 31 6.45 5.46 -1.27
C PRO A 31 7.06 4.86 -2.55
N LYS A 32 7.79 3.75 -2.39
CA LYS A 32 8.59 3.13 -3.47
C LYS A 32 7.80 2.16 -4.34
N LYS A 33 6.52 1.92 -4.08
CA LYS A 33 5.69 0.95 -4.81
C LYS A 33 4.49 1.63 -5.48
N TYR A 34 3.88 0.96 -6.45
CA TYR A 34 2.64 1.46 -7.03
C TYR A 34 1.53 1.62 -5.97
N PHE A 35 0.66 2.61 -6.19
CA PHE A 35 -0.31 3.08 -5.19
C PHE A 35 -1.33 2.04 -4.72
N TRP A 36 -1.56 0.94 -5.45
CA TRP A 36 -2.43 -0.14 -4.97
C TRP A 36 -1.88 -0.84 -3.72
N LYS A 37 -0.56 -0.76 -3.48
CA LYS A 37 0.10 -1.21 -2.24
C LYS A 37 -0.16 -0.27 -1.06
N SER A 38 -0.61 0.97 -1.30
CA SER A 38 -0.86 1.99 -0.28
C SER A 38 -2.34 2.04 0.10
N ALA A 39 -2.81 1.05 0.86
CA ALA A 39 -4.21 0.88 1.24
C ALA A 39 -4.78 2.10 1.98
N LYS A 40 -5.99 2.53 1.59
CA LYS A 40 -6.77 3.55 2.30
C LYS A 40 -7.71 2.91 3.32
N TRP A 41 -8.13 3.68 4.32
CA TRP A 41 -9.15 3.30 5.31
C TRP A 41 -8.78 2.04 6.11
N ILE A 42 -7.56 2.00 6.66
CA ILE A 42 -7.07 0.84 7.41
C ILE A 42 -7.96 0.54 8.62
N ARG A 43 -8.33 -0.74 8.76
CA ARG A 43 -9.10 -1.26 9.90
C ARG A 43 -8.34 -2.28 10.74
N GLY A 44 -7.26 -2.85 10.20
CA GLY A 44 -6.43 -3.83 10.89
C GLY A 44 -5.18 -4.14 10.08
N ILE A 45 -4.17 -4.70 10.76
CA ILE A 45 -2.91 -5.15 10.19
C ILE A 45 -2.67 -6.57 10.69
N GLU A 46 -2.38 -7.48 9.76
CA GLU A 46 -2.08 -8.88 10.05
C GLU A 46 -0.62 -9.15 9.65
N PHE A 47 0.16 -9.65 10.59
CA PHE A 47 1.52 -10.11 10.32
C PHE A 47 1.48 -11.56 9.86
N MET A 48 2.18 -11.87 8.77
CA MET A 48 2.20 -13.18 8.16
C MET A 48 3.64 -13.67 8.02
N GLN A 49 3.86 -14.99 8.10
CA GLN A 49 5.20 -15.57 7.91
C GLN A 49 5.69 -15.54 6.46
N GLY A 50 4.79 -15.37 5.50
CA GLY A 50 5.12 -15.32 4.08
C GLY A 50 4.05 -14.57 3.30
N ASP A 51 4.42 -14.18 2.08
CA ASP A 51 3.55 -13.40 1.20
C ASP A 51 2.35 -14.23 0.70
N ARG A 52 1.19 -13.58 0.63
CA ARG A 52 -0.05 -14.15 0.09
C ARG A 52 -0.71 -13.14 -0.86
N PRO A 53 -1.16 -13.57 -2.05
CA PRO A 53 -1.87 -12.68 -2.98
C PRO A 53 -3.11 -12.03 -2.34
N GLY A 54 -3.19 -10.71 -2.39
CA GLY A 54 -4.33 -9.90 -1.96
C GLY A 54 -5.38 -9.76 -3.06
N PHE A 55 -6.25 -8.77 -2.93
CA PHE A 55 -7.27 -8.50 -3.94
C PHE A 55 -6.65 -8.17 -5.31
N TRP A 56 -5.70 -7.23 -5.36
CA TRP A 56 -5.11 -6.77 -6.62
C TRP A 56 -4.25 -7.84 -7.29
N GLU A 57 -3.45 -8.57 -6.52
CA GLU A 57 -2.54 -9.59 -7.04
C GLU A 57 -3.32 -10.78 -7.63
N ARG A 58 -4.44 -11.17 -7.00
CA ARG A 58 -5.36 -12.16 -7.56
C ARG A 58 -6.06 -11.70 -8.84
N ASN A 59 -6.07 -10.40 -9.11
CA ASN A 59 -6.65 -9.79 -10.31
C ASN A 59 -5.55 -9.33 -11.31
N GLY A 60 -4.35 -9.91 -11.22
CA GLY A 60 -3.31 -9.78 -12.24
C GLY A 60 -2.26 -8.68 -11.98
N TYR A 61 -2.34 -7.97 -10.86
CA TYR A 61 -1.28 -7.03 -10.48
C TYR A 61 -0.06 -7.76 -9.92
N HIS A 62 1.13 -7.16 -10.06
CA HIS A 62 2.37 -7.77 -9.59
C HIS A 62 2.41 -7.89 -8.06
N MET A 63 3.04 -8.97 -7.56
CA MET A 63 3.20 -9.22 -6.13
C MET A 63 4.02 -8.14 -5.43
N GLU A 64 5.03 -7.57 -6.09
CA GLU A 64 5.89 -6.54 -5.52
C GLU A 64 5.46 -5.12 -5.92
N GLY A 65 5.19 -4.86 -7.20
CA GLY A 65 4.71 -3.57 -7.68
C GLY A 65 5.78 -2.49 -7.76
N ASP A 66 7.02 -2.85 -8.12
CA ASP A 66 8.10 -1.88 -8.33
C ASP A 66 7.91 -1.07 -9.63
N PRO A 67 7.73 0.26 -9.55
CA PRO A 67 7.50 1.10 -10.72
C PRO A 67 8.73 1.25 -11.63
N TRP A 68 9.94 1.10 -11.11
CA TRP A 68 11.19 1.23 -11.88
C TRP A 68 11.51 -0.03 -12.67
N ARG A 69 11.01 -1.17 -12.20
CA ARG A 69 11.11 -2.46 -12.89
C ARG A 69 9.89 -2.76 -13.78
N GLU A 70 9.00 -1.77 -13.93
CA GLU A 70 7.75 -1.88 -14.70
C GLU A 70 6.83 -3.03 -14.25
N GLU A 71 6.87 -3.35 -12.96
CA GLU A 71 6.10 -4.45 -12.36
C GLU A 71 4.65 -4.06 -12.12
N ARG A 72 3.95 -3.65 -13.17
CA ARG A 72 2.52 -3.34 -13.08
C ARG A 72 1.68 -4.61 -12.94
N PHE A 73 2.02 -5.63 -13.72
CA PHE A 73 1.25 -6.85 -13.86
C PHE A 73 2.10 -8.10 -13.56
N GLY A 74 1.45 -9.19 -13.16
CA GLY A 74 2.09 -10.41 -12.65
C GLY A 74 2.24 -11.56 -13.67
N TRP A 75 2.10 -11.29 -14.96
CA TRP A 75 2.17 -12.29 -16.04
C TRP A 75 3.41 -12.14 -16.91
#